data_AF-A0AB37HUU7-F1
#
_entry.id   AF-A0AB37HUU7-F1
#
_cell.length_a   1.000
_cell.length_b   1.000
_cell.length_c   1.000
_cell.angle_alpha   90.00
_cell.angle_beta   90.00
_cell.angle_gamma   90.00
#
_symmetry.space_group_name_H-M   'P 1'
#
loop_
_entity.id
_entity.type
_entity.pdbx_description
1 polymer ?
#
loop_
_entity_poly.entity_id
_entity_poly.type
_entity_poly.pdbx_seq_one_letter_code
_entity_poly.pdbx_strand_id
1 'polypeptide(L)'
;MTRNIKIDINTLLEAFDLYEQGYSFLNVMKMLSLNTNHRLLSEKYQRYKLYGVNGLLPKTKNNSYPSSFKLQIINEYFEKGISPVQLAIKYNIPSDRTVRNWIKRYTMGKENKTYSPKPEVYTMKARKTNLEERIEIVKDYIESNSDYKTIADKYSVTYGQVYNWVKKYKNHGNAGLEDGRGKGKPQSIMTEDEIKDAKIKALKERNKYLEMENEVLKKPERIRKRDDESKSKQIASYKTIKALKNKYPIKWLCSVLGINRSSYYKWTNRKPSKREIENNTLMEDINDIYHQYQGIYGYRRIYIYIRLKLNKHVNHKRVYRLMKQLKLKAIIRRKAKRYKLFTPEVTAQNILNRSFNESKKNKKWLTDVTEFKLKNGNKIYLSAIYDLGSKTILSYELSSSNNNQLVFNTLEKAVKQVKNTKGIIFHSDRGFQYTSRSFKAKLKEYKMIQSMSRVACCIDNGPMESVWGMMKSEIYKGNKNFSFINYEQAVDELTKYIHFYNTNRITLKMAESIA
;
A
#
# COMPACT_ATOMS: atom_id res chain seq x y z
N MET A 1 -53.24 11.32 -0.12
CA MET A 1 -54.12 10.61 0.83
C MET A 1 -53.45 10.61 2.20
N THR A 2 -53.74 11.62 3.01
CA THR A 2 -53.25 11.74 4.39
C THR A 2 -53.78 10.56 5.20
N ARG A 3 -52.87 9.74 5.73
CA ARG A 3 -53.19 8.65 6.66
C ARG A 3 -53.82 9.28 7.91
N ASN A 4 -55.06 8.91 8.24
CA ASN A 4 -55.71 9.31 9.50
C ASN A 4 -54.82 8.87 10.67
N ILE A 5 -54.09 9.81 11.26
CA ILE A 5 -53.30 9.58 12.47
C ILE A 5 -54.30 9.32 13.59
N LYS A 6 -54.12 8.20 14.30
CA LYS A 6 -55.01 7.78 15.38
C LYS A 6 -54.75 8.70 16.59
N ILE A 7 -55.59 9.73 16.76
CA ILE A 7 -55.54 10.62 17.93
C ILE A 7 -55.83 9.78 19.18
N ASP A 8 -54.99 9.90 20.20
CA ASP A 8 -55.22 9.22 21.46
C ASP A 8 -56.41 9.82 22.22
N ILE A 9 -56.92 9.08 23.21
CA ILE A 9 -58.14 9.45 23.93
C ILE A 9 -57.89 10.68 24.82
N ASN A 10 -56.70 10.83 25.38
CA ASN A 10 -56.39 11.94 26.27
C ASN A 10 -56.36 13.26 25.51
N THR A 11 -55.75 13.29 24.32
CA THR A 11 -55.78 14.46 23.43
C THR A 11 -57.20 14.78 22.95
N LEU A 12 -58.07 13.77 22.79
CA LEU A 12 -59.49 14.02 22.46
C LEU A 12 -60.25 14.65 23.63
N LEU A 13 -59.99 14.22 24.86
CA LEU A 13 -60.62 14.80 26.06
C LEU A 13 -60.17 16.25 26.26
N GLU A 14 -58.88 16.53 26.13
CA GLU A 14 -58.34 17.90 26.18
C GLU A 14 -58.96 18.79 25.08
N ALA A 15 -59.14 18.26 23.87
CA ALA A 15 -59.81 18.97 22.79
C ALA A 15 -61.28 19.28 23.11
N PHE A 16 -61.97 18.41 23.85
CA PHE A 16 -63.35 18.61 24.26
C PHE A 16 -63.47 19.61 25.41
N ASP A 17 -62.54 19.60 26.37
CA ASP A 17 -62.49 20.57 27.46
C ASP A 17 -62.27 21.99 26.91
N LEU A 18 -61.36 22.16 25.94
CA LEU A 18 -61.17 23.44 25.25
C LEU A 18 -62.43 23.85 24.47
N TYR A 19 -63.14 22.91 23.86
CA TYR A 19 -64.41 23.24 23.20
C TYR A 19 -65.48 23.71 24.20
N GLU A 20 -65.56 23.09 25.38
CA GLU A 20 -66.48 23.48 26.45
C GLU A 20 -66.10 24.83 27.10
N GLN A 21 -64.83 25.21 27.06
CA GLN A 21 -64.34 26.54 27.45
C GLN A 21 -64.66 27.64 26.41
N GLY A 22 -65.37 27.30 25.32
CA GLY A 22 -65.87 28.26 24.32
C GLY A 22 -65.04 28.37 23.04
N TYR A 23 -63.97 27.59 22.89
CA TYR A 23 -63.17 27.59 21.66
C TYR A 23 -63.87 26.79 20.55
N SER A 24 -63.88 27.31 19.32
CA SER A 24 -64.37 26.54 18.17
C SER A 24 -63.44 25.35 17.88
N PHE A 25 -63.98 24.23 17.35
CA PHE A 25 -63.16 23.07 16.99
C PHE A 25 -62.03 23.38 16.00
N LEU A 26 -62.19 24.43 15.17
CA LEU A 26 -61.16 24.87 14.25
C LEU A 26 -59.99 25.55 14.98
N ASN A 27 -60.28 26.29 16.06
CA ASN A 27 -59.26 26.86 16.94
C ASN A 27 -58.60 25.79 17.81
N VAL A 28 -59.39 24.88 18.38
CA VAL A 28 -58.86 23.75 19.17
C VAL A 28 -57.88 22.92 18.35
N MET A 29 -58.19 22.63 17.09
CA MET A 29 -57.28 21.91 16.20
C MET A 29 -55.95 22.65 15.97
N LYS A 30 -55.97 23.99 15.85
CA LYS A 30 -54.75 24.80 15.72
C LYS A 30 -53.94 24.80 17.02
N MET A 31 -54.61 24.97 18.16
CA MET A 31 -53.97 25.01 19.49
C MET A 31 -53.28 23.68 19.83
N LEU A 32 -53.94 22.55 19.57
CA LEU A 32 -53.42 21.22 19.85
C LEU A 32 -52.66 20.59 18.67
N SER A 33 -52.41 21.35 17.59
CA SER A 33 -51.76 20.87 16.36
C SER A 33 -52.34 19.56 15.80
N LEU A 34 -53.67 19.41 15.87
CA LEU A 34 -54.35 18.19 15.48
C LEU A 34 -54.52 18.10 13.95
N ASN A 35 -53.86 17.12 13.35
CA ASN A 35 -54.01 16.80 11.93
C ASN A 35 -55.28 15.96 11.68
N THR A 36 -56.46 16.57 11.85
CA THR A 36 -57.79 15.95 11.67
C THR A 36 -58.77 16.90 10.98
N ASN A 37 -60.04 16.53 10.87
CA ASN A 37 -61.10 17.40 10.35
C ASN A 37 -62.01 17.87 11.51
N HIS A 38 -62.33 19.16 11.59
CA HIS A 38 -63.19 19.73 12.63
C HIS A 38 -64.56 19.04 12.70
N ARG A 39 -65.09 18.56 11.56
CA ARG A 39 -66.34 17.77 11.52
C ARG A 39 -66.18 16.43 12.23
N LEU A 40 -65.06 15.74 12.02
CA LEU A 40 -64.77 14.47 12.68
C LEU A 40 -64.58 14.66 14.20
N LEU A 41 -63.99 15.79 14.61
CA LEU A 41 -63.84 16.15 16.02
C LEU A 41 -65.21 16.44 16.66
N SER A 42 -66.08 17.16 15.96
CA SER A 42 -67.48 17.40 16.36
C SER A 42 -68.28 16.10 16.50
N GLU A 43 -68.18 15.18 15.54
CA GLU A 43 -68.85 13.87 15.62
C GLU A 43 -68.35 13.03 16.80
N LYS A 44 -67.04 13.06 17.09
CA LYS A 44 -66.47 12.40 18.27
C LYS A 44 -66.95 13.03 19.57
N TYR A 45 -67.05 14.36 19.63
CA TYR A 45 -67.61 15.06 20.79
C TYR A 45 -69.07 14.69 21.04
N GLN A 46 -69.90 14.61 20.00
CA GLN A 46 -71.29 14.18 20.12
C GLN A 46 -71.42 12.72 20.62
N ARG A 47 -70.53 11.82 20.17
CA ARG A 47 -70.45 10.46 20.72
C ARG A 47 -70.02 10.44 22.18
N TYR A 48 -69.06 11.29 22.55
CA TYR A 48 -68.62 11.44 23.93
C TYR A 48 -69.75 11.94 24.83
N LYS A 49 -70.54 12.91 24.38
CA LYS A 49 -71.73 13.38 25.14
C LYS A 49 -72.78 12.27 25.37
N LEU A 50 -72.98 11.36 24.42
CA LEU A 50 -74.00 10.30 24.52
C LEU A 50 -73.51 9.03 25.23
N TYR A 51 -72.25 8.66 25.07
CA TYR A 51 -71.73 7.36 25.54
C TYR A 51 -70.46 7.47 26.40
N GLY A 52 -70.05 8.69 26.75
CA GLY A 52 -68.79 8.96 27.45
C GLY A 52 -67.58 8.44 26.67
N VAL A 53 -66.53 8.07 27.42
CA VAL A 53 -65.28 7.53 26.86
C VAL A 53 -65.51 6.27 26.02
N ASN A 54 -66.54 5.46 26.34
CA ASN A 54 -66.87 4.25 25.59
C ASN A 54 -67.26 4.52 24.13
N GLY A 55 -67.81 5.71 23.82
CA GLY A 55 -68.10 6.14 22.46
C GLY A 55 -66.87 6.46 21.61
N LEU A 56 -65.70 6.59 22.24
CA LEU A 56 -64.43 6.96 21.59
C LEU A 56 -63.49 5.76 21.39
N LEU A 57 -63.74 4.64 22.10
CA LEU A 57 -62.87 3.47 22.06
C LEU A 57 -62.86 2.80 20.67
N PRO A 58 -61.67 2.46 20.13
CA PRO A 58 -61.58 1.73 18.87
C PRO A 58 -62.06 0.28 19.07
N LYS A 59 -63.03 -0.15 18.26
CA LYS A 59 -63.48 -1.55 18.30
C LYS A 59 -62.50 -2.47 17.58
N THR A 60 -62.14 -3.58 18.22
CA THR A 60 -61.15 -4.56 17.74
C THR A 60 -61.76 -5.68 16.89
N LYS A 61 -63.08 -5.82 16.90
CA LYS A 61 -63.84 -6.81 16.12
C LYS A 61 -64.91 -6.11 15.27
N ASN A 62 -65.25 -6.73 14.13
CA ASN A 62 -66.35 -6.25 13.29
C ASN A 62 -67.68 -6.36 14.04
N ASN A 63 -68.47 -5.28 14.07
CA ASN A 63 -69.81 -5.32 14.65
C ASN A 63 -70.74 -6.13 13.75
N SER A 64 -71.47 -7.08 14.33
CA SER A 64 -72.60 -7.72 13.67
C SER A 64 -73.90 -7.05 14.11
N TYR A 65 -74.78 -6.80 13.15
CA TYR A 65 -76.07 -6.14 13.38
C TYR A 65 -77.20 -7.05 12.86
N PRO A 66 -78.22 -7.35 13.67
CA PRO A 66 -79.42 -8.07 13.24
C PRO A 66 -80.13 -7.37 12.07
N SER A 67 -80.79 -8.12 11.19
CA SER A 67 -81.55 -7.54 10.09
C SER A 67 -82.71 -6.66 10.58
N SER A 68 -83.35 -7.02 11.68
CA SER A 68 -84.37 -6.21 12.36
C SER A 68 -83.84 -4.85 12.80
N PHE A 69 -82.65 -4.82 13.41
CA PHE A 69 -81.99 -3.57 13.84
C PHE A 69 -81.62 -2.67 12.65
N LYS A 70 -81.16 -3.26 11.54
CA LYS A 70 -80.86 -2.49 10.31
C LYS A 70 -82.13 -1.86 9.73
N LEU A 71 -83.23 -2.62 9.71
CA LEU A 71 -84.53 -2.12 9.25
C LEU A 71 -85.05 -0.99 10.15
N GLN A 72 -84.93 -1.10 11.47
CA GLN A 72 -85.29 -0.04 12.41
C GLN A 72 -84.61 1.30 12.07
N ILE A 73 -83.30 1.27 11.78
CA ILE A 73 -82.52 2.46 11.46
C ILE A 73 -82.91 3.03 10.09
N ILE A 74 -83.20 2.18 9.11
CA ILE A 74 -83.66 2.59 7.78
C ILE A 74 -85.04 3.25 7.88
N ASN A 75 -85.96 2.68 8.65
CA ASN A 75 -87.28 3.26 8.87
C ASN A 75 -87.14 4.63 9.55
N GLU A 76 -86.29 4.73 10.58
CA GLU A 76 -86.07 6.01 11.25
C GLU A 76 -85.45 7.09 10.33
N TYR A 77 -84.62 6.70 9.34
CA TYR A 77 -84.13 7.60 8.30
C TYR A 77 -85.27 8.17 7.43
N PHE A 78 -86.19 7.32 6.97
CA PHE A 78 -87.27 7.72 6.07
C PHE A 78 -88.44 8.42 6.79
N GLU A 79 -88.80 7.96 8.00
CA GLU A 79 -89.94 8.49 8.76
C GLU A 79 -89.62 9.80 9.46
N LYS A 80 -88.40 9.93 10.01
CA LYS A 80 -88.00 11.10 10.84
C LYS A 80 -87.01 12.03 10.14
N GLY A 81 -86.58 11.71 8.92
CA GLY A 81 -85.64 12.54 8.14
C GLY A 81 -84.25 12.70 8.76
N ILE A 82 -83.86 11.83 9.71
CA ILE A 82 -82.59 11.96 10.44
C ILE A 82 -81.42 11.62 9.52
N SER A 83 -80.35 12.42 9.51
CA SER A 83 -79.21 12.15 8.64
C SER A 83 -78.46 10.85 9.01
N PRO A 84 -77.77 10.19 8.05
CA PRO A 84 -77.00 8.98 8.34
C PRO A 84 -75.88 9.19 9.37
N VAL A 85 -75.35 10.40 9.47
CA VAL A 85 -74.34 10.80 10.46
C VAL A 85 -74.96 10.81 11.87
N GLN A 86 -76.12 11.46 12.02
CA GLN A 86 -76.85 11.50 13.29
C GLN A 86 -77.32 10.11 13.72
N LEU A 87 -77.83 9.28 12.79
CA LEU A 87 -78.19 7.88 13.10
C LEU A 87 -76.96 7.06 13.53
N ALA A 88 -75.80 7.26 12.89
CA ALA A 88 -74.59 6.56 13.30
C ALA A 88 -74.08 7.00 14.68
N ILE A 89 -74.26 8.27 15.04
CA ILE A 89 -73.98 8.76 16.38
C ILE A 89 -75.00 8.17 17.37
N LYS A 90 -76.30 8.31 17.11
CA LYS A 90 -77.42 7.87 17.97
C LYS A 90 -77.46 6.37 18.27
N TYR A 91 -76.93 5.54 17.38
CA TYR A 91 -76.87 4.09 17.57
C TYR A 91 -75.45 3.57 17.81
N ASN A 92 -74.51 4.46 18.10
CA ASN A 92 -73.09 4.16 18.29
C ASN A 92 -72.49 3.25 17.18
N ILE A 93 -72.86 3.51 15.93
CA ILE A 93 -72.33 2.82 14.77
C ILE A 93 -71.02 3.51 14.38
N PRO A 94 -69.88 2.81 14.26
CA PRO A 94 -68.57 3.45 14.09
C PRO A 94 -68.40 4.34 12.86
N SER A 95 -69.23 4.16 11.83
CA SER A 95 -69.17 4.96 10.60
C SER A 95 -70.56 5.15 10.02
N ASP A 96 -70.88 6.39 9.64
CA ASP A 96 -72.09 6.76 8.91
C ASP A 96 -72.20 6.06 7.56
N ARG A 97 -71.06 5.73 6.93
CA ARG A 97 -70.99 4.92 5.70
C ARG A 97 -71.69 3.58 5.87
N THR A 98 -71.65 2.97 7.05
CA THR A 98 -72.36 1.72 7.35
C THR A 98 -73.87 1.92 7.21
N VAL A 99 -74.40 3.01 7.78
CA VAL A 99 -75.83 3.37 7.69
C VAL A 99 -76.20 3.71 6.23
N ARG A 100 -75.38 4.52 5.54
CA ARG A 100 -75.58 4.84 4.11
C ARG A 100 -75.64 3.59 3.25
N ASN A 101 -74.79 2.60 3.52
CA ASN A 101 -74.77 1.34 2.77
C ASN A 101 -76.05 0.52 3.04
N TRP A 102 -76.58 0.51 4.26
CA TRP A 102 -77.85 -0.17 4.55
C TRP A 102 -79.02 0.48 3.82
N ILE A 103 -79.10 1.82 3.85
CA ILE A 103 -80.11 2.60 3.11
C ILE A 103 -79.98 2.34 1.61
N LYS A 104 -78.76 2.43 1.05
CA LYS A 104 -78.50 2.18 -0.38
C LYS A 104 -78.94 0.78 -0.81
N ARG A 105 -78.68 -0.25 0.02
CA ARG A 105 -79.12 -1.61 -0.30
C ARG A 105 -80.64 -1.73 -0.29
N TYR A 106 -81.29 -1.11 0.68
CA TYR A 106 -82.74 -1.09 0.80
C TYR A 106 -83.40 -0.40 -0.39
N THR A 107 -82.91 0.78 -0.80
CA THR A 107 -83.43 1.49 -1.98
C THR A 107 -83.18 0.76 -3.30
N MET A 108 -82.17 -0.10 -3.37
CA MET A 108 -81.90 -0.97 -4.52
C MET A 108 -82.70 -2.29 -4.48
N GLY A 109 -83.68 -2.45 -3.56
CA GLY A 109 -84.48 -3.67 -3.42
C GLY A 109 -83.71 -4.88 -2.88
N LYS A 110 -82.52 -4.69 -2.29
CA LYS A 110 -81.68 -5.78 -1.78
C LYS A 110 -81.86 -5.96 -0.27
N GLU A 111 -82.09 -7.18 0.16
CA GLU A 111 -82.18 -7.51 1.60
C GLU A 111 -80.89 -7.18 2.37
N ASN A 112 -81.04 -6.58 3.54
CA ASN A 112 -79.96 -6.35 4.50
C ASN A 112 -79.78 -7.56 5.44
N LYS A 113 -79.29 -8.68 4.92
CA LYS A 113 -79.08 -9.93 5.67
C LYS A 113 -78.13 -9.77 6.88
N THR A 114 -78.32 -10.60 7.91
CA THR A 114 -77.38 -10.76 9.02
C THR A 114 -76.06 -11.32 8.48
N TYR A 115 -74.95 -10.72 8.89
CA TYR A 115 -73.63 -11.21 8.51
C TYR A 115 -73.27 -12.36 9.47
N SER A 116 -73.45 -13.59 9.00
CA SER A 116 -73.00 -14.81 9.67
C SER A 116 -72.23 -15.65 8.66
N PRO A 117 -70.91 -15.44 8.50
CA PRO A 117 -70.13 -16.22 7.54
C PRO A 117 -70.07 -17.67 8.02
N LYS A 118 -70.65 -18.60 7.27
CA LYS A 118 -70.38 -20.04 7.48
C LYS A 118 -68.87 -20.26 7.21
N PRO A 119 -68.10 -20.82 8.17
CA PRO A 119 -66.64 -20.66 8.18
C PRO A 119 -65.89 -21.36 7.05
N GLU A 120 -66.47 -22.42 6.46
CA GLU A 120 -65.74 -23.50 5.78
C GLU A 120 -64.73 -23.02 4.72
N VAL A 121 -65.12 -22.15 3.79
CA VAL A 121 -64.27 -21.74 2.63
C VAL A 121 -63.15 -20.76 2.99
N TYR A 122 -63.41 -19.87 3.97
CA TYR A 122 -62.45 -18.84 4.38
C TYR A 122 -61.48 -19.35 5.46
N THR A 123 -61.84 -20.45 6.13
CA THR A 123 -60.99 -21.11 7.15
C THR A 123 -60.29 -22.37 6.64
N MET A 124 -60.44 -22.75 5.36
CA MET A 124 -59.69 -23.87 4.77
C MET A 124 -58.17 -23.63 4.91
N LYS A 125 -57.41 -24.69 5.17
CA LYS A 125 -55.94 -24.63 5.11
C LYS A 125 -55.50 -24.65 3.64
N ALA A 126 -54.55 -23.78 3.29
CA ALA A 126 -54.00 -23.73 1.94
C ALA A 126 -53.34 -25.06 1.56
N ARG A 127 -53.80 -25.69 0.48
CA ARG A 127 -53.15 -26.88 -0.11
C ARG A 127 -52.07 -26.47 -1.11
N LYS A 128 -51.06 -27.33 -1.27
CA LYS A 128 -50.08 -27.19 -2.36
C LYS A 128 -50.78 -27.55 -3.67
N THR A 129 -50.56 -26.73 -4.70
CA THR A 129 -51.02 -26.98 -6.08
C THR A 129 -49.86 -26.85 -7.05
N ASN A 130 -49.91 -27.62 -8.13
CA ASN A 130 -48.97 -27.53 -9.25
C ASN A 130 -49.41 -26.45 -10.26
N LEU A 131 -48.61 -26.19 -11.31
CA LEU A 131 -48.89 -25.12 -12.28
C LEU A 131 -50.11 -25.43 -13.15
N GLU A 132 -50.26 -26.68 -13.60
CA GLU A 132 -51.36 -27.13 -14.45
C GLU A 132 -52.70 -27.02 -13.71
N GLU A 133 -52.78 -27.48 -12.47
CA GLU A 133 -53.95 -27.32 -11.59
C GLU A 133 -54.33 -25.84 -11.43
N ARG A 134 -53.35 -24.93 -11.29
CA ARG A 134 -53.65 -23.49 -11.17
C ARG A 134 -54.23 -22.92 -12.46
N ILE A 135 -53.71 -23.35 -13.62
CA ILE A 135 -54.22 -22.93 -14.92
C ILE A 135 -55.66 -23.42 -15.09
N GLU A 136 -55.93 -24.67 -14.74
CA GLU A 136 -57.26 -25.28 -14.81
C GLU A 136 -58.27 -24.55 -13.92
N ILE A 137 -57.93 -24.30 -12.65
CA ILE A 137 -58.78 -23.58 -11.69
C ILE A 137 -59.13 -22.17 -12.20
N VAL A 138 -58.17 -21.48 -12.81
CA VAL A 138 -58.39 -20.14 -13.35
C VAL A 138 -59.23 -20.17 -14.62
N LYS A 139 -59.03 -21.15 -15.50
CA LYS A 139 -59.86 -21.33 -16.70
C LYS A 139 -61.30 -21.65 -16.34
N ASP A 140 -61.51 -22.58 -15.41
CA ASP A 140 -62.85 -22.96 -14.93
C ASP A 140 -63.57 -21.75 -14.30
N TYR A 141 -62.87 -20.88 -13.59
CA TYR A 141 -63.44 -19.60 -13.11
C TYR A 141 -63.86 -18.66 -14.26
N ILE A 142 -63.06 -18.57 -15.33
CA ILE A 142 -63.35 -17.69 -16.48
C ILE A 142 -64.52 -18.23 -17.31
N GLU A 143 -64.59 -19.55 -17.51
CA GLU A 143 -65.59 -20.21 -18.36
C GLU A 143 -66.94 -20.39 -17.67
N SER A 144 -66.96 -20.74 -16.38
CA SER A 144 -68.20 -21.02 -15.64
C SER A 144 -68.95 -19.77 -15.16
N ASN A 145 -68.36 -18.58 -15.28
CA ASN A 145 -68.84 -17.30 -14.73
C ASN A 145 -69.32 -17.39 -13.26
N SER A 146 -68.74 -18.34 -12.51
CA SER A 146 -69.07 -18.61 -11.11
C SER A 146 -68.34 -17.66 -10.16
N ASP A 147 -68.79 -17.57 -8.91
CA ASP A 147 -68.07 -16.77 -7.92
C ASP A 147 -66.80 -17.50 -7.41
N TYR A 148 -65.84 -16.73 -6.88
CA TYR A 148 -64.59 -17.27 -6.36
C TYR A 148 -64.79 -18.31 -5.26
N LYS A 149 -65.94 -18.25 -4.56
CA LYS A 149 -66.27 -19.16 -3.47
C LYS A 149 -66.65 -20.54 -4.00
N THR A 150 -67.49 -20.59 -5.02
CA THR A 150 -67.93 -21.83 -5.66
C THR A 150 -66.74 -22.57 -6.29
N ILE A 151 -65.80 -21.84 -6.91
CA ILE A 151 -64.57 -22.41 -7.46
C ILE A 151 -63.62 -22.89 -6.35
N ALA A 152 -63.50 -22.14 -5.26
CA ALA A 152 -62.70 -22.52 -4.10
C ALA A 152 -63.20 -23.84 -3.49
N ASP A 153 -64.52 -23.98 -3.31
CA ASP A 153 -65.15 -25.20 -2.81
C ASP A 153 -64.97 -26.37 -3.79
N LYS A 154 -65.23 -26.16 -5.09
CA LYS A 154 -65.09 -27.18 -6.14
C LYS A 154 -63.71 -27.82 -6.17
N TYR A 155 -62.65 -27.02 -6.07
CA TYR A 155 -61.26 -27.49 -6.15
C TYR A 155 -60.57 -27.70 -4.80
N SER A 156 -61.32 -27.57 -3.70
CA SER A 156 -60.81 -27.66 -2.33
C SER A 156 -59.56 -26.79 -2.11
N VAL A 157 -59.60 -25.55 -2.59
CA VAL A 157 -58.54 -24.54 -2.45
C VAL A 157 -59.10 -23.33 -1.73
N THR A 158 -58.25 -22.57 -1.03
CA THR A 158 -58.75 -21.39 -0.30
C THR A 158 -59.24 -20.31 -1.27
N TYR A 159 -60.25 -19.54 -0.84
CA TYR A 159 -60.70 -18.34 -1.56
C TYR A 159 -59.52 -17.42 -1.96
N GLY A 160 -58.59 -17.21 -1.02
CA GLY A 160 -57.42 -16.38 -1.23
C GLY A 160 -56.47 -16.90 -2.31
N GLN A 161 -56.38 -18.22 -2.49
CA GLN A 161 -55.60 -18.83 -3.57
C GLN A 161 -56.24 -18.55 -4.93
N VAL A 162 -57.54 -18.84 -5.10
CA VAL A 162 -58.25 -18.61 -6.37
C VAL A 162 -58.19 -17.14 -6.76
N TYR A 163 -58.48 -16.22 -5.83
CA TYR A 163 -58.43 -14.78 -6.09
C TYR A 163 -57.04 -14.32 -6.59
N ASN A 164 -55.98 -14.75 -5.91
CA ASN A 164 -54.61 -14.36 -6.28
C ASN A 164 -54.17 -14.98 -7.62
N TRP A 165 -54.55 -16.23 -7.89
CA TRP A 165 -54.25 -16.88 -9.17
C TRP A 165 -54.97 -16.20 -10.33
N VAL A 166 -56.29 -15.97 -10.23
CA VAL A 166 -57.06 -15.26 -11.25
C VAL A 166 -56.51 -13.86 -11.50
N LYS A 167 -56.16 -13.12 -10.44
CA LYS A 167 -55.57 -11.78 -10.57
C LYS A 167 -54.22 -11.81 -11.30
N LYS A 168 -53.35 -12.75 -10.95
CA LYS A 168 -52.05 -12.92 -11.60
C LYS A 168 -52.21 -13.33 -13.07
N TYR A 169 -53.16 -14.20 -13.36
CA TYR A 169 -53.47 -14.63 -14.72
C TYR A 169 -54.01 -13.49 -15.58
N LYS A 170 -54.93 -12.67 -15.06
CA LYS A 170 -55.45 -11.50 -15.80
C LYS A 170 -54.36 -10.49 -16.14
N ASN A 171 -53.35 -10.34 -15.29
CA ASN A 171 -52.27 -9.37 -15.50
C ASN A 171 -51.11 -9.92 -16.36
N HIS A 172 -50.81 -11.22 -16.27
CA HIS A 172 -49.57 -11.79 -16.78
C HIS A 172 -49.75 -13.15 -17.49
N GLY A 173 -51.00 -13.55 -17.78
CA GLY A 173 -51.32 -14.84 -18.40
C GLY A 173 -50.81 -16.03 -17.60
N ASN A 174 -50.50 -17.13 -18.30
CA ASN A 174 -49.98 -18.37 -17.70
C ASN A 174 -48.70 -18.16 -16.88
N ALA A 175 -47.80 -17.27 -17.34
CA ALA A 175 -46.52 -17.00 -16.69
C ALA A 175 -46.68 -16.41 -15.27
N GLY A 176 -47.80 -15.70 -15.01
CA GLY A 176 -48.10 -15.14 -13.69
C GLY A 176 -48.37 -16.19 -12.61
N LEU A 177 -48.67 -17.45 -12.98
CA LEU A 177 -49.04 -18.53 -12.05
C LEU A 177 -47.84 -19.33 -11.52
N GLU A 178 -46.62 -19.07 -12.02
CA GLU A 178 -45.37 -19.66 -11.56
C GLU A 178 -44.97 -19.16 -10.14
N ASP A 179 -44.34 -20.02 -9.32
CA ASP A 179 -43.92 -19.67 -7.95
C ASP A 179 -42.57 -18.93 -7.96
N GLY A 180 -42.58 -17.66 -7.54
CA GLY A 180 -41.41 -16.76 -7.54
C GLY A 180 -40.79 -16.51 -6.17
N ARG A 181 -41.07 -17.29 -5.12
CA ARG A 181 -40.51 -17.04 -3.78
C ARG A 181 -38.97 -17.18 -3.77
N GLY A 182 -38.27 -16.14 -3.31
CA GLY A 182 -36.80 -16.09 -3.21
C GLY A 182 -36.06 -15.86 -4.54
N LYS A 183 -36.79 -15.76 -5.64
CA LYS A 183 -36.27 -15.43 -6.98
C LYS A 183 -36.87 -14.09 -7.39
N GLY A 184 -36.09 -13.21 -8.04
CA GLY A 184 -36.63 -11.97 -8.60
C GLY A 184 -37.76 -12.25 -9.60
N LYS A 185 -38.45 -11.20 -10.08
CA LYS A 185 -39.43 -11.35 -11.17
C LYS A 185 -38.78 -12.16 -12.31
N PRO A 186 -39.43 -13.23 -12.83
CA PRO A 186 -38.94 -13.94 -14.01
C PRO A 186 -38.73 -12.96 -15.16
N GLN A 187 -37.65 -13.15 -15.94
CA GLN A 187 -37.35 -12.30 -17.12
C GLN A 187 -38.52 -12.24 -18.12
N SER A 188 -39.37 -13.26 -18.16
CA SER A 188 -40.58 -13.34 -18.99
C SER A 188 -41.69 -12.36 -18.62
N ILE A 189 -41.63 -11.72 -17.45
CA ILE A 189 -42.67 -10.82 -16.90
C ILE A 189 -42.10 -9.41 -16.64
N MET A 190 -40.79 -9.21 -16.78
CA MET A 190 -40.15 -7.91 -16.62
C MET A 190 -40.38 -7.05 -17.86
N THR A 191 -40.66 -5.76 -17.67
CA THR A 191 -40.69 -4.82 -18.80
C THR A 191 -39.28 -4.65 -19.38
N GLU A 192 -39.18 -4.24 -20.64
CA GLU A 192 -37.87 -4.05 -21.29
C GLU A 192 -36.94 -3.11 -20.50
N ASP A 193 -37.51 -2.09 -19.86
CA ASP A 193 -36.76 -1.14 -19.03
C ASP A 193 -36.28 -1.76 -17.72
N GLU A 194 -37.11 -2.58 -17.06
CA GLU A 194 -36.69 -3.32 -15.86
C GLU A 194 -35.53 -4.30 -16.18
N ILE A 195 -35.54 -4.92 -17.37
CA ILE A 195 -34.46 -5.80 -17.85
C ILE A 195 -33.18 -4.99 -18.11
N LYS A 196 -33.30 -3.82 -18.75
CA LYS A 196 -32.17 -2.91 -19.01
C LYS A 196 -31.55 -2.42 -17.70
N ASP A 197 -32.35 -1.99 -16.74
CA ASP A 197 -31.86 -1.51 -15.44
C ASP A 197 -31.17 -2.60 -14.64
N ALA A 198 -31.72 -3.82 -14.62
CA ALA A 198 -31.09 -4.97 -13.99
C ALA A 198 -29.73 -5.30 -14.64
N LYS A 199 -29.66 -5.26 -15.99
CA LYS A 199 -28.40 -5.43 -16.73
C LYS A 199 -27.40 -4.32 -16.41
N ILE A 200 -27.82 -3.06 -16.41
CA ILE A 200 -26.96 -1.90 -16.09
C ILE A 200 -26.41 -2.05 -14.66
N LYS A 201 -27.24 -2.43 -13.70
CA LYS A 201 -26.81 -2.64 -12.31
C LYS A 201 -25.78 -3.77 -12.22
N ALA A 202 -26.06 -4.93 -12.83
CA ALA A 202 -25.13 -6.05 -12.86
C ALA A 202 -23.79 -5.70 -13.55
N LEU A 203 -23.82 -4.94 -14.64
CA LEU A 203 -22.63 -4.46 -15.33
C LEU A 203 -21.83 -3.45 -14.49
N LYS A 204 -22.51 -2.52 -13.79
CA LYS A 204 -21.85 -1.58 -12.87
C LYS A 204 -21.16 -2.32 -11.72
N GLU A 205 -21.82 -3.31 -11.13
CA GLU A 205 -21.24 -4.15 -10.07
C GLU A 205 -20.04 -4.95 -10.59
N ARG A 206 -20.14 -5.53 -11.79
CA ARG A 206 -19.03 -6.23 -12.45
C ARG A 206 -17.86 -5.31 -12.77
N ASN A 207 -18.11 -4.11 -13.30
CA ASN A 207 -17.06 -3.12 -13.57
C ASN A 207 -16.35 -2.71 -12.29
N LYS A 208 -17.10 -2.43 -11.21
CA LYS A 208 -16.51 -2.13 -9.90
C LYS A 208 -15.63 -3.28 -9.40
N TYR A 209 -16.06 -4.52 -9.54
CA TYR A 209 -15.26 -5.69 -9.19
C TYR A 209 -13.97 -5.78 -10.01
N LEU A 210 -14.07 -5.62 -11.34
CA LEU A 210 -12.91 -5.66 -12.26
C LEU A 210 -11.94 -4.50 -12.01
N GLU A 211 -12.42 -3.32 -11.67
CA GLU A 211 -11.58 -2.18 -11.28
C GLU A 211 -10.80 -2.47 -10.00
N MET A 212 -11.46 -3.01 -8.97
CA MET A 212 -10.81 -3.45 -7.74
C MET A 212 -9.75 -4.53 -8.03
N GLU A 213 -10.07 -5.53 -8.84
CA GLU A 213 -9.16 -6.61 -9.22
C GLU A 213 -7.93 -6.08 -9.97
N ASN A 214 -8.14 -5.20 -10.95
CA ASN A 214 -7.07 -4.55 -11.70
C ASN A 214 -6.14 -3.70 -10.82
N GLU A 215 -6.69 -2.98 -9.83
CA GLU A 215 -5.88 -2.23 -8.87
C GLU A 215 -4.90 -3.16 -8.12
N VAL A 216 -5.40 -4.30 -7.66
CA VAL A 216 -4.61 -5.31 -6.95
C VAL A 216 -3.54 -5.92 -7.86
N LEU A 217 -3.89 -6.30 -9.10
CA LEU A 217 -2.98 -6.98 -10.02
C LEU A 217 -1.86 -6.06 -10.54
N LYS A 218 -2.11 -4.76 -10.70
CA LYS A 218 -1.10 -3.79 -11.17
C LYS A 218 -0.08 -3.40 -10.09
N LYS A 219 -0.44 -3.51 -8.80
CA LYS A 219 0.38 -3.02 -7.68
C LYS A 219 1.69 -3.81 -7.45
N PRO A 220 1.73 -5.15 -7.56
CA PRO A 220 2.96 -5.93 -7.45
C PRO A 220 4.02 -5.52 -8.48
N GLU A 221 3.63 -5.25 -9.73
CA GLU A 221 4.57 -4.81 -10.77
C GLU A 221 5.17 -3.44 -10.45
N ARG A 222 4.35 -2.50 -9.97
CA ARG A 222 4.83 -1.18 -9.53
C ARG A 222 5.84 -1.29 -8.39
N ILE A 223 5.59 -2.20 -7.43
CA ILE A 223 6.51 -2.46 -6.32
C ILE A 223 7.82 -3.07 -6.84
N ARG A 224 7.76 -4.03 -7.78
CA ARG A 224 8.96 -4.63 -8.40
C ARG A 224 9.80 -3.63 -9.19
N LYS A 225 9.17 -2.67 -9.87
CA LYS A 225 9.88 -1.62 -10.63
C LYS A 225 10.57 -0.59 -9.72
N ARG A 226 10.05 -0.35 -8.51
CA ARG A 226 10.63 0.59 -7.54
C ARG A 226 11.75 -0.05 -6.71
N ASP A 227 11.53 -1.28 -6.25
CA ASP A 227 12.52 -2.03 -5.51
C ASP A 227 13.41 -2.79 -6.50
N ASP A 228 14.51 -2.16 -6.94
CA ASP A 228 15.56 -2.69 -7.84
C ASP A 228 16.18 -4.04 -7.40
N GLU A 229 15.70 -4.61 -6.28
CA GLU A 229 16.23 -5.81 -5.60
C GLU A 229 15.20 -6.87 -5.14
N SER A 230 13.92 -6.85 -5.54
CA SER A 230 12.99 -7.91 -5.09
C SER A 230 12.93 -9.14 -6.03
N LYS A 231 13.75 -10.15 -5.69
CA LYS A 231 13.90 -11.45 -6.35
C LYS A 231 12.71 -12.44 -6.27
N SER A 232 11.48 -12.05 -5.99
CA SER A 232 10.34 -12.97 -6.19
C SER A 232 9.01 -12.25 -6.37
N LYS A 233 8.25 -12.64 -7.41
CA LYS A 233 6.83 -12.25 -7.64
C LYS A 233 6.00 -12.40 -6.36
N GLN A 234 6.34 -13.40 -5.55
CA GLN A 234 5.67 -13.71 -4.29
C GLN A 234 5.87 -12.64 -3.21
N ILE A 235 7.08 -12.09 -3.04
CA ILE A 235 7.36 -11.05 -2.03
C ILE A 235 6.64 -9.74 -2.38
N ALA A 236 6.65 -9.35 -3.66
CA ALA A 236 5.92 -8.17 -4.12
C ALA A 236 4.41 -8.28 -3.88
N SER A 237 3.88 -9.49 -4.03
CA SER A 237 2.48 -9.79 -3.76
C SER A 237 2.17 -9.76 -2.25
N TYR A 238 3.04 -10.27 -1.38
CA TYR A 238 2.89 -10.11 0.08
C TYR A 238 2.90 -8.63 0.51
N LYS A 239 3.81 -7.82 -0.06
CA LYS A 239 3.85 -6.36 0.18
C LYS A 239 2.55 -5.70 -0.29
N THR A 240 2.00 -6.13 -1.42
CA THR A 240 0.72 -5.64 -1.96
C THR A 240 -0.43 -5.93 -1.01
N ILE A 241 -0.53 -7.17 -0.50
CA ILE A 241 -1.56 -7.56 0.49
C ILE A 241 -1.41 -6.69 1.74
N LYS A 242 -0.20 -6.53 2.27
CA LYS A 242 0.06 -5.70 3.46
C LYS A 242 -0.37 -4.24 3.27
N ALA A 243 -0.20 -3.69 2.07
CA ALA A 243 -0.59 -2.32 1.75
C ALA A 243 -2.10 -2.13 1.51
N LEU A 244 -2.82 -3.18 1.11
CA LEU A 244 -4.24 -3.13 0.76
C LEU A 244 -5.17 -3.78 1.81
N LYS A 245 -4.61 -4.40 2.86
CA LYS A 245 -5.37 -5.14 3.89
C LYS A 245 -6.47 -4.33 4.58
N ASN A 246 -6.35 -2.99 4.63
CA ASN A 246 -7.33 -2.10 5.23
C ASN A 246 -8.46 -1.71 4.26
N LYS A 247 -8.23 -1.87 2.95
CA LYS A 247 -9.18 -1.52 1.88
C LYS A 247 -9.98 -2.72 1.41
N TYR A 248 -9.37 -3.90 1.40
CA TYR A 248 -9.99 -5.14 0.91
C TYR A 248 -9.71 -6.33 1.83
N PRO A 249 -10.64 -7.31 1.90
CA PRO A 249 -10.42 -8.52 2.70
C PRO A 249 -9.18 -9.30 2.24
N ILE A 250 -8.34 -9.72 3.19
CA ILE A 250 -7.12 -10.50 2.92
C ILE A 250 -7.43 -11.77 2.13
N LYS A 251 -8.57 -12.42 2.44
CA LYS A 251 -9.07 -13.60 1.71
C LYS A 251 -9.19 -13.34 0.21
N TRP A 252 -9.78 -12.20 -0.15
CA TRP A 252 -10.00 -11.81 -1.53
C TRP A 252 -8.69 -11.39 -2.20
N LEU A 253 -7.85 -10.59 -1.52
CA LEU A 253 -6.53 -10.19 -2.02
C LEU A 253 -5.62 -11.38 -2.35
N CYS A 254 -5.59 -12.39 -1.47
CA CYS A 254 -4.87 -13.64 -1.69
C CYS A 254 -5.40 -14.41 -2.89
N SER A 255 -6.72 -14.45 -3.09
CA SER A 255 -7.35 -15.10 -4.23
C SER A 255 -6.96 -14.44 -5.55
N VAL A 256 -7.07 -13.11 -5.62
CA VAL A 256 -6.72 -12.32 -6.81
C VAL A 256 -5.25 -12.47 -7.18
N LEU A 257 -4.36 -12.49 -6.18
CA LEU A 257 -2.91 -12.61 -6.41
C LEU A 257 -2.41 -14.05 -6.59
N GLY A 258 -3.29 -15.06 -6.46
CA GLY A 258 -2.92 -16.47 -6.58
C GLY A 258 -2.00 -16.97 -5.46
N ILE A 259 -2.21 -16.52 -4.22
CA ILE A 259 -1.34 -16.81 -3.06
C ILE A 259 -2.12 -17.48 -1.94
N ASN A 260 -1.53 -18.51 -1.32
CA ASN A 260 -2.10 -19.12 -0.13
C ASN A 260 -2.02 -18.17 1.08
N ARG A 261 -3.14 -17.99 1.79
CA ARG A 261 -3.23 -17.13 2.99
C ARG A 261 -2.23 -17.53 4.07
N SER A 262 -2.02 -18.83 4.27
CA SER A 262 -1.07 -19.33 5.26
C SER A 262 0.35 -18.86 4.97
N SER A 263 0.74 -18.76 3.69
CA SER A 263 2.04 -18.25 3.26
C SER A 263 2.20 -16.75 3.54
N TYR A 264 1.13 -15.96 3.36
CA TYR A 264 1.14 -14.53 3.70
C TYR A 264 1.33 -14.31 5.21
N TYR A 265 0.54 -15.00 6.05
CA TYR A 265 0.68 -14.87 7.51
C TYR A 265 2.02 -15.42 8.03
N LYS A 266 2.55 -16.49 7.43
CA LYS A 266 3.90 -16.98 7.71
C LYS A 266 4.96 -15.92 7.37
N TRP A 267 4.79 -15.20 6.26
CA TRP A 267 5.69 -14.10 5.88
C TRP A 267 5.58 -12.90 6.83
N THR A 268 4.38 -12.50 7.26
CA THR A 268 4.21 -11.36 8.17
C THR A 268 4.75 -11.62 9.57
N ASN A 269 4.64 -12.87 10.05
CA ASN A 269 5.05 -13.27 11.40
C ASN A 269 6.43 -13.92 11.41
N ARG A 270 7.15 -13.87 10.29
CA ARG A 270 8.47 -14.48 10.17
C ARG A 270 9.46 -13.74 11.06
N LYS A 271 10.11 -14.49 11.95
CA LYS A 271 11.32 -14.04 12.65
C LYS A 271 12.53 -14.13 11.71
N PRO A 272 13.50 -13.19 11.79
CA PRO A 272 14.72 -13.28 11.00
C PRO A 272 15.44 -14.58 11.33
N SER A 273 15.89 -15.28 10.29
CA SER A 273 16.73 -16.47 10.46
C SER A 273 18.10 -16.08 11.03
N LYS A 274 18.79 -17.02 11.69
CA LYS A 274 20.17 -16.82 12.16
C LYS A 274 21.07 -16.22 11.07
N ARG A 275 20.94 -16.71 9.83
CA ARG A 275 21.69 -16.22 8.66
C ARG A 275 21.35 -14.78 8.28
N GLU A 276 20.11 -14.35 8.46
CA GLU A 276 19.70 -12.95 8.21
C GLU A 276 20.27 -12.03 9.28
N ILE A 277 20.24 -12.44 10.55
CA ILE A 277 20.86 -11.70 11.65
C ILE A 277 22.36 -11.54 11.38
N GLU A 278 23.07 -12.64 11.08
CA GLU A 278 24.49 -12.59 10.72
C GLU A 278 24.76 -11.71 9.49
N ASN A 279 23.88 -11.70 8.49
CA ASN A 279 24.06 -10.83 7.33
C ASN A 279 23.89 -9.35 7.69
N ASN A 280 22.95 -9.02 8.58
CA ASN A 280 22.74 -7.65 9.02
C ASN A 280 23.94 -7.14 9.82
N THR A 281 24.46 -7.92 10.77
CA THR A 281 25.69 -7.59 11.49
C THR A 281 26.89 -7.45 10.53
N LEU A 282 27.00 -8.34 9.55
CA LEU A 282 28.06 -8.24 8.55
C LEU A 282 27.87 -7.02 7.61
N MET A 283 26.64 -6.58 7.36
CA MET A 283 26.35 -5.36 6.61
C MET A 283 26.77 -4.11 7.40
N GLU A 284 26.56 -4.10 8.71
CA GLU A 284 27.06 -3.05 9.61
C GLU A 284 28.59 -3.00 9.57
N ASP A 285 29.28 -4.13 9.77
CA ASP A 285 30.75 -4.19 9.66
C ASP A 285 31.25 -3.65 8.30
N ILE A 286 30.62 -4.08 7.19
CA ILE A 286 30.96 -3.65 5.84
C ILE A 286 30.79 -2.13 5.69
N ASN A 287 29.69 -1.59 6.22
CA ASN A 287 29.38 -0.18 6.15
C ASN A 287 30.41 0.65 6.94
N ASP A 288 30.72 0.22 8.16
CA ASP A 288 31.69 0.90 9.03
C ASP A 288 33.09 0.91 8.40
N ILE A 289 33.56 -0.24 7.91
CA ILE A 289 34.85 -0.32 7.20
C ILE A 289 34.84 0.59 5.97
N TYR A 290 33.76 0.58 5.19
CA TYR A 290 33.66 1.41 3.98
C TYR A 290 33.76 2.90 4.31
N HIS A 291 33.05 3.37 5.34
CA HIS A 291 33.06 4.78 5.74
C HIS A 291 34.34 5.18 6.47
N GLN A 292 34.89 4.31 7.32
CA GLN A 292 36.20 4.50 7.96
C GLN A 292 37.30 4.78 6.93
N TYR A 293 37.30 4.02 5.82
CA TYR A 293 38.25 4.20 4.72
C TYR A 293 37.68 5.02 3.56
N GLN A 294 36.62 5.79 3.80
CA GLN A 294 36.04 6.77 2.88
C GLN A 294 35.81 6.24 1.45
N GLY A 295 35.42 4.97 1.32
CA GLY A 295 35.13 4.30 0.05
C GLY A 295 36.34 3.83 -0.78
N ILE A 296 37.57 3.91 -0.23
CA ILE A 296 38.79 3.40 -0.88
C ILE A 296 38.72 1.86 -1.07
N TYR A 297 38.11 1.15 -0.13
CA TYR A 297 38.05 -0.31 -0.16
C TYR A 297 36.82 -0.83 -0.92
N GLY A 298 37.10 -1.57 -1.99
CA GLY A 298 36.11 -2.46 -2.61
C GLY A 298 35.97 -3.79 -1.89
N TYR A 299 35.02 -4.61 -2.36
CA TYR A 299 34.64 -5.86 -1.69
C TYR A 299 35.81 -6.81 -1.40
N ARG A 300 36.84 -6.85 -2.27
CA ARG A 300 38.02 -7.69 -2.05
C ARG A 300 38.84 -7.23 -0.85
N ARG A 301 39.06 -5.92 -0.71
CA ARG A 301 39.80 -5.35 0.43
C ARG A 301 38.98 -5.39 1.71
N ILE A 302 37.68 -5.12 1.62
CA ILE A 302 36.76 -5.29 2.77
C ILE A 302 36.74 -6.74 3.23
N TYR A 303 36.68 -7.70 2.31
CA TYR A 303 36.80 -9.13 2.64
C TYR A 303 38.10 -9.44 3.39
N ILE A 304 39.25 -8.97 2.88
CA ILE A 304 40.55 -9.19 3.52
C ILE A 304 40.59 -8.53 4.91
N TYR A 305 40.06 -7.32 5.04
CA TYR A 305 39.95 -6.63 6.33
C TYR A 305 39.12 -7.44 7.33
N ILE A 306 37.94 -7.92 6.92
CA ILE A 306 37.07 -8.72 7.79
C ILE A 306 37.77 -10.01 8.23
N ARG A 307 38.49 -10.69 7.33
CA ARG A 307 39.22 -11.93 7.65
C ARG A 307 40.41 -11.68 8.58
N LEU A 308 41.22 -10.64 8.33
CA LEU A 308 42.50 -10.45 9.04
C LEU A 308 42.42 -9.53 10.25
N LYS A 309 41.51 -8.55 10.24
CA LYS A 309 41.40 -7.54 11.30
C LYS A 309 40.23 -7.81 12.25
N LEU A 310 39.11 -8.31 11.72
CA LEU A 310 37.96 -8.70 12.55
C LEU A 310 37.93 -10.19 12.90
N ASN A 311 38.84 -10.98 12.31
CA ASN A 311 38.92 -12.44 12.50
C ASN A 311 37.58 -13.18 12.23
N LYS A 312 36.77 -12.68 11.28
CA LYS A 312 35.47 -13.27 10.93
C LYS A 312 35.57 -14.11 9.66
N HIS A 313 35.26 -15.39 9.73
CA HIS A 313 35.27 -16.30 8.57
C HIS A 313 34.06 -16.07 7.66
N VAL A 314 34.27 -15.35 6.56
CA VAL A 314 33.23 -15.04 5.55
C VAL A 314 33.72 -15.36 4.16
N ASN A 315 32.80 -15.65 3.23
CA ASN A 315 33.15 -15.84 1.82
C ASN A 315 33.14 -14.49 1.08
N HIS A 316 34.13 -14.23 0.21
CA HIS A 316 34.21 -12.99 -0.57
C HIS A 316 32.96 -12.73 -1.44
N LYS A 317 32.27 -13.76 -1.95
CA LYS A 317 31.00 -13.64 -2.68
C LYS A 317 29.85 -13.16 -1.78
N ARG A 318 29.87 -13.54 -0.49
CA ARG A 318 28.91 -13.04 0.51
C ARG A 318 29.11 -11.54 0.72
N VAL A 319 30.35 -11.11 0.95
CA VAL A 319 30.71 -9.68 1.08
C VAL A 319 30.31 -8.89 -0.17
N TYR A 320 30.64 -9.39 -1.36
CA TYR A 320 30.24 -8.75 -2.62
C TYR A 320 28.72 -8.58 -2.75
N ARG A 321 27.95 -9.63 -2.45
CA ARG A 321 26.49 -9.59 -2.47
C ARG A 321 25.93 -8.56 -1.49
N LEU A 322 26.44 -8.52 -0.25
CA LEU A 322 25.98 -7.58 0.78
C LEU A 322 26.33 -6.14 0.43
N MET A 323 27.54 -5.87 -0.07
CA MET A 323 27.90 -4.54 -0.58
C MET A 323 27.00 -4.06 -1.71
N LYS A 324 26.59 -4.98 -2.61
CA LYS A 324 25.64 -4.65 -3.68
C LYS A 324 24.28 -4.24 -3.12
N GLN A 325 23.80 -4.94 -2.08
CA GLN A 325 22.55 -4.59 -1.37
C GLN A 325 22.64 -3.23 -0.68
N LEU A 326 23.80 -2.89 -0.11
CA LEU A 326 24.08 -1.57 0.47
C LEU A 326 24.34 -0.48 -0.59
N LYS A 327 24.37 -0.83 -1.88
CA LYS A 327 24.73 0.06 -3.00
C LYS A 327 26.12 0.70 -2.86
N LEU A 328 27.03 0.05 -2.13
CA LEU A 328 28.40 0.53 -1.91
C LEU A 328 29.30 0.12 -3.08
N LYS A 329 30.07 1.07 -3.61
CA LYS A 329 31.04 0.84 -4.69
C LYS A 329 32.35 1.51 -4.34
N ALA A 330 33.46 0.82 -4.61
CA ALA A 330 34.78 1.42 -4.44
C ALA A 330 34.94 2.65 -5.32
N ILE A 331 35.59 3.68 -4.78
CA ILE A 331 35.97 4.86 -5.54
C ILE A 331 37.23 4.52 -6.33
N ILE A 332 37.06 4.22 -7.63
CA ILE A 332 38.15 3.75 -8.51
C ILE A 332 38.50 4.84 -9.53
N ARG A 333 39.80 5.08 -9.73
CA ARG A 333 40.31 5.94 -10.82
C ARG A 333 40.00 5.30 -12.18
N ARG A 334 39.48 6.10 -13.12
CA ARG A 334 39.33 5.68 -14.53
C ARG A 334 40.72 5.39 -15.14
N LYS A 335 40.85 4.25 -15.82
CA LYS A 335 42.07 3.84 -16.51
C LYS A 335 42.50 4.92 -17.52
N ALA A 336 43.74 5.38 -17.43
CA ALA A 336 44.31 6.31 -18.42
C ALA A 336 44.61 5.58 -19.74
N LYS A 337 44.54 6.30 -20.86
CA LYS A 337 44.93 5.78 -22.19
C LYS A 337 46.42 5.41 -22.19
N ARG A 338 46.80 4.35 -22.90
CA ARG A 338 48.20 3.91 -23.03
C ARG A 338 48.98 4.96 -23.85
N TYR A 339 50.12 5.42 -23.35
CA TYR A 339 51.04 6.29 -24.08
C TYR A 339 52.02 5.46 -24.93
N LYS A 340 52.47 6.02 -26.07
CA LYS A 340 53.45 5.43 -26.98
C LYS A 340 54.84 5.35 -26.34
N LEU A 341 55.59 4.29 -26.66
CA LEU A 341 56.97 4.05 -26.23
C LEU A 341 57.93 4.94 -27.04
N PHE A 342 58.92 5.53 -26.38
CA PHE A 342 60.01 6.32 -27.00
C PHE A 342 61.35 5.60 -26.85
N THR A 343 62.25 5.81 -27.81
CA THR A 343 63.63 5.30 -27.82
C THR A 343 64.58 6.25 -27.05
N PRO A 344 65.36 5.75 -26.07
CA PRO A 344 66.15 6.61 -25.16
C PRO A 344 67.64 6.79 -25.53
N GLU A 345 68.19 7.98 -25.24
CA GLU A 345 69.65 8.29 -25.26
C GLU A 345 70.22 8.49 -23.83
N VAL A 346 71.52 8.25 -23.59
CA VAL A 346 72.04 7.80 -22.27
C VAL A 346 72.72 8.89 -21.41
N THR A 347 72.48 8.86 -20.09
CA THR A 347 73.33 9.31 -18.97
C THR A 347 72.91 8.56 -17.69
N ALA A 348 73.89 7.96 -16.99
CA ALA A 348 73.81 6.93 -15.91
C ALA A 348 73.12 5.59 -16.28
N GLN A 349 73.75 4.47 -15.91
CA GLN A 349 73.28 3.12 -16.25
C GLN A 349 72.05 2.75 -15.42
N ASN A 350 71.04 2.16 -16.07
CA ASN A 350 69.89 1.60 -15.37
C ASN A 350 70.26 0.25 -14.74
N ILE A 351 70.86 0.29 -13.55
CA ILE A 351 71.29 -0.89 -12.79
C ILE A 351 70.09 -1.66 -12.21
N LEU A 352 68.99 -0.96 -11.90
CA LEU A 352 67.78 -1.61 -11.36
C LEU A 352 67.15 -2.53 -12.43
N ASN A 353 67.20 -2.09 -13.69
CA ASN A 353 66.74 -2.81 -14.87
C ASN A 353 65.37 -3.49 -14.68
N ARG A 354 64.41 -2.77 -14.08
CA ARG A 354 63.05 -3.24 -13.77
C ARG A 354 62.97 -4.49 -12.88
N SER A 355 64.04 -4.82 -12.15
CA SER A 355 64.07 -5.88 -11.15
C SER A 355 63.31 -5.47 -9.88
N PHE A 356 61.98 -5.31 -10.00
CA PHE A 356 61.08 -4.82 -8.94
C PHE A 356 60.69 -5.88 -7.90
N ASN A 357 60.95 -7.14 -8.21
CA ASN A 357 60.78 -8.25 -7.28
C ASN A 357 61.96 -8.27 -6.32
N GLU A 358 61.69 -7.86 -5.09
CA GLU A 358 62.64 -7.83 -3.98
C GLU A 358 61.87 -8.21 -2.72
N SER A 359 62.39 -9.16 -1.96
CA SER A 359 61.79 -9.66 -0.72
C SER A 359 62.54 -9.16 0.51
N LYS A 360 63.80 -8.72 0.36
CA LYS A 360 64.63 -8.24 1.46
C LYS A 360 64.55 -6.72 1.55
N LYS A 361 64.27 -6.21 2.75
CA LYS A 361 64.28 -4.78 3.05
C LYS A 361 65.66 -4.18 2.76
N ASN A 362 65.67 -2.90 2.37
CA ASN A 362 66.90 -2.12 2.17
C ASN A 362 67.88 -2.74 1.17
N LYS A 363 67.38 -3.26 0.05
CA LYS A 363 68.21 -3.66 -1.10
C LYS A 363 68.07 -2.72 -2.28
N LYS A 364 66.85 -2.24 -2.52
CA LYS A 364 66.51 -1.38 -3.65
C LYS A 364 65.54 -0.31 -3.19
N TRP A 365 66.00 0.94 -3.22
CA TRP A 365 65.21 2.12 -2.91
C TRP A 365 64.86 2.84 -4.20
N LEU A 366 63.58 3.20 -4.35
CA LEU A 366 63.11 4.06 -5.42
C LEU A 366 62.83 5.45 -4.86
N THR A 367 63.12 6.50 -5.61
CA THR A 367 62.76 7.87 -5.25
C THR A 367 62.15 8.60 -6.43
N ASP A 368 61.32 9.58 -6.11
CA ASP A 368 60.72 10.52 -7.05
C ASP A 368 60.08 11.69 -6.27
N VAL A 369 59.72 12.77 -6.97
CA VAL A 369 59.01 13.93 -6.43
C VAL A 369 57.65 14.07 -7.12
N THR A 370 56.57 14.19 -6.35
CA THR A 370 55.23 14.48 -6.87
C THR A 370 54.69 15.80 -6.34
N GLU A 371 53.88 16.50 -7.13
CA GLU A 371 53.20 17.74 -6.72
C GLU A 371 51.71 17.55 -6.41
N PHE A 372 51.18 18.40 -5.53
CA PHE A 372 49.76 18.57 -5.23
C PHE A 372 49.36 20.06 -5.29
N LYS A 373 48.18 20.35 -5.82
CA LYS A 373 47.69 21.73 -5.99
C LYS A 373 47.04 22.26 -4.72
N LEU A 374 47.24 23.54 -4.44
CA LEU A 374 46.54 24.32 -3.42
C LEU A 374 45.50 25.23 -4.09
N LYS A 375 44.46 25.64 -3.34
CA LYS A 375 43.39 26.51 -3.86
C LYS A 375 43.90 27.88 -4.32
N ASN A 376 44.98 28.38 -3.74
CA ASN A 376 45.61 29.65 -4.12
C ASN A 376 46.47 29.56 -5.40
N GLY A 377 46.47 28.42 -6.10
CA GLY A 377 47.25 28.20 -7.31
C GLY A 377 48.68 27.69 -7.08
N ASN A 378 49.19 27.80 -5.84
CA ASN A 378 50.50 27.26 -5.48
C ASN A 378 50.48 25.73 -5.39
N LYS A 379 51.67 25.15 -5.26
CA LYS A 379 51.87 23.70 -5.17
C LYS A 379 52.63 23.34 -3.91
N ILE A 380 52.36 22.14 -3.40
CA ILE A 380 53.21 21.44 -2.43
C ILE A 380 53.87 20.25 -3.12
N TYR A 381 55.16 20.07 -2.88
CA TYR A 381 55.97 19.00 -3.43
C TYR A 381 56.26 17.97 -2.34
N LEU A 382 56.08 16.71 -2.67
CA LEU A 382 56.36 15.55 -1.83
C LEU A 382 57.48 14.74 -2.50
N SER A 383 58.63 14.71 -1.85
CA SER A 383 59.72 13.78 -2.17
C SER A 383 59.62 12.58 -1.25
N ALA A 384 59.75 11.37 -1.79
CA ALA A 384 59.78 10.17 -0.94
C ALA A 384 60.79 9.13 -1.43
N ILE A 385 61.16 8.24 -0.50
CA ILE A 385 61.95 7.04 -0.76
C ILE A 385 61.08 5.82 -0.44
N TYR A 386 60.88 4.98 -1.43
CA TYR A 386 60.13 3.74 -1.37
C TYR A 386 61.07 2.54 -1.34
N ASP A 387 60.98 1.69 -0.31
CA ASP A 387 61.74 0.45 -0.25
C ASP A 387 60.98 -0.68 -0.97
N LEU A 388 61.59 -1.24 -2.02
CA LEU A 388 61.01 -2.36 -2.75
C LEU A 388 60.91 -3.63 -1.92
N GLY A 389 61.74 -3.82 -0.89
CA GLY A 389 61.68 -5.01 -0.04
C GLY A 389 60.49 -4.98 0.92
N SER A 390 60.38 -3.91 1.72
CA SER A 390 59.26 -3.74 2.66
C SER A 390 57.94 -3.36 2.00
N LYS A 391 57.99 -2.81 0.77
CA LYS A 391 56.87 -2.19 0.07
C LYS A 391 56.27 -0.99 0.83
N THR A 392 57.08 -0.28 1.61
CA THR A 392 56.69 0.91 2.40
C THR A 392 57.43 2.16 1.93
N ILE A 393 56.86 3.33 2.23
CA ILE A 393 57.56 4.61 2.12
C ILE A 393 58.49 4.71 3.33
N LEU A 394 59.80 4.61 3.12
CA LEU A 394 60.84 4.64 4.16
C LEU A 394 61.05 6.05 4.72
N SER A 395 61.09 7.06 3.85
CA SER A 395 61.19 8.46 4.25
C SER A 395 60.45 9.34 3.25
N TYR A 396 60.10 10.54 3.70
CA TYR A 396 59.54 11.58 2.85
C TYR A 396 59.81 12.98 3.40
N GLU A 397 59.71 13.97 2.53
CA GLU A 397 59.80 15.39 2.85
C GLU A 397 58.76 16.18 2.04
N LEU A 398 58.19 17.21 2.66
CA LEU A 398 57.22 18.12 2.05
C LEU A 398 57.81 19.52 1.98
N SER A 399 57.63 20.21 0.85
CA SER A 399 58.09 21.59 0.67
C SER A 399 57.18 22.38 -0.28
N SER A 400 57.19 23.70 -0.16
CA SER A 400 56.58 24.63 -1.13
C SER A 400 57.39 24.74 -2.43
N SER A 401 58.63 24.23 -2.46
CA SER A 401 59.53 24.35 -3.61
C SER A 401 60.12 23.01 -4.03
N ASN A 402 60.20 22.77 -5.34
CA ASN A 402 60.87 21.61 -5.91
C ASN A 402 62.37 21.89 -6.12
N ASN A 403 63.15 21.83 -5.05
CA ASN A 403 64.59 22.13 -5.07
C ASN A 403 65.44 20.93 -4.67
N ASN A 404 66.77 21.06 -4.76
CA ASN A 404 67.69 19.99 -4.37
C ASN A 404 67.61 19.69 -2.86
N GLN A 405 67.37 20.69 -2.02
CA GLN A 405 67.30 20.52 -0.57
C GLN A 405 66.19 19.54 -0.16
N LEU A 406 65.05 19.58 -0.85
CA LEU A 406 63.93 18.65 -0.66
C LEU A 406 64.39 17.18 -0.78
N VAL A 407 65.12 16.85 -1.85
CA VAL A 407 65.58 15.46 -2.08
C VAL A 407 66.74 15.08 -1.15
N PHE A 408 67.62 16.02 -0.79
CA PHE A 408 68.69 15.78 0.19
C PHE A 408 68.12 15.48 1.57
N ASN A 409 67.20 16.31 2.07
CA ASN A 409 66.51 16.07 3.34
C ASN A 409 65.83 14.70 3.36
N THR A 410 65.18 14.32 2.25
CA THR A 410 64.53 13.01 2.12
C THR A 410 65.54 11.86 2.25
N LEU A 411 66.67 11.96 1.55
CA LEU A 411 67.75 10.98 1.59
C LEU A 411 68.36 10.86 2.99
N GLU A 412 68.71 11.97 3.61
CA GLU A 412 69.28 12.00 4.97
C GLU A 412 68.33 11.37 5.99
N LYS A 413 67.01 11.65 5.88
CA LYS A 413 65.99 11.01 6.71
C LYS A 413 65.92 9.49 6.51
N ALA A 414 66.13 8.98 5.30
CA ALA A 414 66.16 7.54 5.05
C ALA A 414 67.42 6.89 5.60
N VAL A 415 68.59 7.49 5.36
CA VAL A 415 69.89 6.97 5.80
C VAL A 415 69.95 6.86 7.32
N LYS A 416 69.43 7.86 8.06
CA LYS A 416 69.37 7.83 9.53
C LYS A 416 68.55 6.67 10.10
N GLN A 417 67.62 6.11 9.33
CA GLN A 417 66.78 4.98 9.76
C GLN A 417 67.42 3.61 9.51
N VAL A 418 68.56 3.56 8.80
CA VAL A 418 69.16 2.29 8.36
C VAL A 418 70.59 2.17 8.84
N LYS A 419 70.88 1.05 9.53
CA LYS A 419 72.21 0.78 10.11
C LYS A 419 73.35 0.77 9.08
N ASN A 420 73.08 0.30 7.86
CA ASN A 420 74.09 0.20 6.81
C ASN A 420 73.45 0.40 5.42
N THR A 421 73.95 1.39 4.69
CA THR A 421 73.49 1.75 3.35
C THR A 421 74.38 1.20 2.23
N LYS A 422 75.48 0.55 2.58
CA LYS A 422 76.45 0.02 1.60
C LYS A 422 75.78 -0.94 0.64
N GLY A 423 75.90 -0.67 -0.65
CA GLY A 423 75.39 -1.53 -1.72
C GLY A 423 73.88 -1.46 -1.95
N ILE A 424 73.15 -0.57 -1.26
CA ILE A 424 71.74 -0.30 -1.59
C ILE A 424 71.69 0.34 -2.98
N ILE A 425 70.87 -0.23 -3.87
CA ILE A 425 70.57 0.40 -5.16
C ILE A 425 69.60 1.54 -4.91
N PHE A 426 70.03 2.77 -5.20
CA PHE A 426 69.21 3.97 -5.13
C PHE A 426 68.79 4.37 -6.54
N HIS A 427 67.53 4.15 -6.88
CA HIS A 427 66.99 4.36 -8.22
C HIS A 427 66.09 5.60 -8.28
N SER A 428 66.36 6.48 -9.24
CA SER A 428 65.54 7.66 -9.53
C SER A 428 65.21 7.75 -11.02
N ASP A 429 64.33 8.67 -11.37
CA ASP A 429 64.25 9.18 -12.73
C ASP A 429 65.46 10.09 -13.03
N ARG A 430 65.40 10.83 -14.15
CA ARG A 430 66.45 11.79 -14.54
C ARG A 430 66.09 13.23 -14.18
N GLY A 431 65.33 13.45 -13.11
CA GLY A 431 65.11 14.79 -12.56
C GLY A 431 66.45 15.49 -12.28
N PHE A 432 66.48 16.81 -12.52
CA PHE A 432 67.70 17.62 -12.38
C PHE A 432 68.35 17.50 -10.99
N GLN A 433 67.52 17.24 -9.97
CA GLN A 433 67.93 17.06 -8.58
C GLN A 433 68.85 15.84 -8.44
N TYR A 434 68.48 14.72 -9.06
CA TYR A 434 69.17 13.45 -8.95
C TYR A 434 70.39 13.34 -9.87
N THR A 435 70.44 14.13 -10.95
CA THR A 435 71.59 14.20 -11.87
C THR A 435 72.72 15.10 -11.35
N SER A 436 72.49 15.86 -10.29
CA SER A 436 73.46 16.84 -9.76
C SER A 436 74.73 16.17 -9.21
N ARG A 437 75.89 16.85 -9.36
CA ARG A 437 77.18 16.37 -8.86
C ARG A 437 77.17 16.20 -7.34
N SER A 438 76.51 17.11 -6.62
CA SER A 438 76.36 17.07 -5.16
C SER A 438 75.55 15.84 -4.72
N PHE A 439 74.47 15.50 -5.42
CA PHE A 439 73.66 14.32 -5.09
C PHE A 439 74.44 13.02 -5.33
N LYS A 440 75.16 12.93 -6.46
CA LYS A 440 76.06 11.81 -6.74
C LYS A 440 77.16 11.67 -5.69
N ALA A 441 77.76 12.77 -5.25
CA ALA A 441 78.77 12.77 -4.18
C ALA A 441 78.20 12.24 -2.85
N LYS A 442 76.98 12.65 -2.48
CA LYS A 442 76.30 12.15 -1.28
C LYS A 442 75.99 10.66 -1.34
N LEU A 443 75.52 10.12 -2.47
CA LEU A 443 75.33 8.68 -2.62
C LEU A 443 76.65 7.90 -2.49
N LYS A 444 77.75 8.44 -3.00
CA LYS A 444 79.09 7.86 -2.87
C LYS A 444 79.56 7.85 -1.40
N GLU A 445 79.33 8.94 -0.66
CA GLU A 445 79.61 9.03 0.78
C GLU A 445 78.88 7.92 1.57
N TYR A 446 77.61 7.68 1.26
CA TYR A 446 76.80 6.61 1.84
C TYR A 446 77.07 5.22 1.25
N LYS A 447 78.05 5.07 0.34
CA LYS A 447 78.44 3.82 -0.34
C LYS A 447 77.25 3.14 -1.04
N MET A 448 76.31 3.93 -1.55
CA MET A 448 75.13 3.46 -2.29
C MET A 448 75.42 3.37 -3.79
N ILE A 449 74.65 2.55 -4.50
CA ILE A 449 74.78 2.37 -5.95
C ILE A 449 73.71 3.21 -6.64
N GLN A 450 74.11 4.28 -7.30
CA GLN A 450 73.19 5.12 -8.06
C GLN A 450 72.71 4.39 -9.32
N SER A 451 71.40 4.39 -9.53
CA SER A 451 70.72 3.81 -10.67
C SER A 451 69.72 4.83 -11.21
N MET A 452 69.61 4.98 -12.52
CA MET A 452 68.68 5.96 -13.11
C MET A 452 67.87 5.35 -14.24
N SER A 453 66.63 5.81 -14.38
CA SER A 453 65.78 5.48 -15.51
C SER A 453 66.41 5.93 -16.84
N ARG A 454 66.03 5.28 -17.94
CA ARG A 454 66.36 5.76 -19.28
C ARG A 454 65.58 7.04 -19.62
N VAL A 455 66.08 7.85 -20.55
CA VAL A 455 65.36 9.08 -21.01
C VAL A 455 63.95 8.73 -21.42
N ALA A 456 62.99 9.53 -20.96
CA ALA A 456 61.57 9.37 -21.29
C ALA A 456 60.99 7.97 -20.99
N CYS A 457 61.58 7.20 -20.06
CA CYS A 457 61.16 5.83 -19.73
C CYS A 457 60.61 5.73 -18.30
N CYS A 458 59.43 6.31 -18.03
CA CYS A 458 58.81 6.31 -16.69
C CYS A 458 58.53 4.89 -16.14
N ILE A 459 58.39 3.89 -17.00
CA ILE A 459 58.21 2.49 -16.61
C ILE A 459 59.44 1.88 -15.91
N ASP A 460 60.62 2.48 -16.03
CA ASP A 460 61.82 2.05 -15.31
C ASP A 460 61.70 2.36 -13.79
N ASN A 461 60.93 3.38 -13.40
CA ASN A 461 60.57 3.70 -12.00
C ASN A 461 59.12 3.29 -11.63
N GLY A 462 58.54 2.34 -12.38
CA GLY A 462 57.12 2.00 -12.35
C GLY A 462 56.49 1.76 -10.97
N PRO A 463 57.15 1.12 -9.99
CA PRO A 463 56.57 0.94 -8.66
C PRO A 463 56.37 2.26 -7.91
N MET A 464 57.29 3.22 -8.04
CA MET A 464 57.15 4.54 -7.41
C MET A 464 56.01 5.34 -8.05
N GLU A 465 55.94 5.32 -9.39
CA GLU A 465 54.80 5.88 -10.13
C GLU A 465 53.46 5.26 -9.72
N SER A 466 53.45 3.96 -9.41
CA SER A 466 52.28 3.28 -8.87
C SER A 466 51.90 3.79 -7.49
N VAL A 467 52.86 4.13 -6.62
CA VAL A 467 52.60 4.74 -5.30
C VAL A 467 51.93 6.10 -5.48
N TRP A 468 52.46 6.96 -6.34
CA TRP A 468 51.86 8.27 -6.63
C TRP A 468 50.47 8.17 -7.25
N GLY A 469 50.32 7.29 -8.24
CA GLY A 469 49.04 7.06 -8.89
C GLY A 469 47.97 6.62 -7.88
N MET A 470 48.34 5.77 -6.93
CA MET A 470 47.48 5.26 -5.87
C MET A 470 47.15 6.33 -4.83
N MET A 471 48.15 7.02 -4.31
CA MET A 471 48.01 8.12 -3.36
C MET A 471 47.06 9.21 -3.89
N LYS A 472 47.33 9.72 -5.10
CA LYS A 472 46.48 10.73 -5.74
C LYS A 472 45.07 10.21 -6.00
N SER A 473 44.91 8.95 -6.40
CA SER A 473 43.57 8.38 -6.62
C SER A 473 42.74 8.31 -5.35
N GLU A 474 43.37 7.86 -4.26
CA GLU A 474 42.71 7.64 -2.96
C GLU A 474 42.43 8.99 -2.26
N ILE A 475 43.34 9.96 -2.35
CA ILE A 475 43.12 11.33 -1.82
C ILE A 475 42.09 12.09 -2.65
N TYR A 476 42.23 12.11 -3.98
CA TYR A 476 41.36 12.93 -4.84
C TYR A 476 39.96 12.33 -5.00
N LYS A 477 39.79 11.04 -4.69
CA LYS A 477 38.51 10.31 -4.78
C LYS A 477 37.81 10.49 -6.13
N GLY A 478 38.59 10.54 -7.21
CA GLY A 478 38.09 10.72 -8.58
C GLY A 478 37.82 12.17 -9.01
N ASN A 479 37.98 13.15 -8.12
CA ASN A 479 37.89 14.57 -8.48
C ASN A 479 39.20 15.05 -9.14
N LYS A 480 39.17 15.29 -10.46
CA LYS A 480 40.35 15.76 -11.21
C LYS A 480 40.75 17.20 -10.86
N ASN A 481 39.82 17.99 -10.32
CA ASN A 481 40.04 19.38 -9.92
C ASN A 481 40.31 19.50 -8.42
N PHE A 482 40.68 18.40 -7.76
CA PHE A 482 41.02 18.42 -6.35
C PHE A 482 42.21 19.35 -6.09
N SER A 483 42.08 20.17 -5.06
CA SER A 483 43.12 21.02 -4.51
C SER A 483 42.95 21.11 -3.00
N PHE A 484 44.05 21.06 -2.26
CA PHE A 484 44.02 21.33 -0.83
C PHE A 484 43.71 22.81 -0.56
N ILE A 485 43.10 23.10 0.58
CA ILE A 485 42.70 24.45 0.98
C ILE A 485 43.94 25.32 1.18
N ASN A 486 44.91 24.83 1.93
CA ASN A 486 46.15 25.51 2.26
C ASN A 486 47.31 24.51 2.48
N TYR A 487 48.50 25.03 2.78
CA TYR A 487 49.71 24.23 2.98
C TYR A 487 49.60 23.29 4.19
N GLU A 488 49.13 23.80 5.33
CA GLU A 488 48.99 23.06 6.59
C GLU A 488 48.07 21.85 6.45
N GLN A 489 46.89 22.04 5.82
CA GLN A 489 45.96 20.96 5.53
C GLN A 489 46.60 19.91 4.62
N ALA A 490 47.35 20.34 3.60
CA ALA A 490 48.02 19.39 2.71
C ALA A 490 49.08 18.57 3.46
N VAL A 491 49.85 19.19 4.34
CA VAL A 491 50.84 18.50 5.17
C VAL A 491 50.18 17.48 6.09
N ASP A 492 49.12 17.86 6.79
CA ASP A 492 48.38 16.97 7.69
C ASP A 492 47.79 15.76 6.96
N GLU A 493 47.07 15.99 5.86
CA GLU A 493 46.45 14.92 5.06
C GLU A 493 47.49 13.98 4.42
N LEU A 494 48.59 14.52 3.85
CA LEU A 494 49.64 13.70 3.25
C LEU A 494 50.39 12.88 4.30
N THR A 495 50.67 13.47 5.47
CA THR A 495 51.30 12.77 6.61
C THR A 495 50.43 11.63 7.10
N LYS A 496 49.13 11.89 7.33
CA LYS A 496 48.13 10.87 7.71
C LYS A 496 48.03 9.77 6.67
N TYR A 497 48.02 10.12 5.38
CA TYR A 497 47.94 9.13 4.30
C TYR A 497 49.19 8.25 4.23
N ILE A 498 50.40 8.82 4.36
CA ILE A 498 51.65 8.04 4.35
C ILE A 498 51.70 7.09 5.55
N HIS A 499 51.29 7.55 6.74
CA HIS A 499 51.13 6.68 7.90
C HIS A 499 50.16 5.52 7.58
N PHE A 500 48.94 5.83 7.14
CA PHE A 500 47.94 4.83 6.72
C PHE A 500 48.50 3.83 5.68
N TYR A 501 49.20 4.33 4.65
CA TYR A 501 49.80 3.51 3.60
C TYR A 501 50.79 2.48 4.16
N ASN A 502 51.61 2.89 5.13
CA ASN A 502 52.65 2.06 5.71
C ASN A 502 52.12 1.06 6.78
N THR A 503 51.10 1.43 7.56
CA THR A 503 50.71 0.67 8.77
C THR A 503 49.36 -0.03 8.67
N ASN A 504 48.36 0.59 8.03
CA ASN A 504 46.96 0.16 8.12
C ASN A 504 46.38 -0.30 6.79
N ARG A 505 47.03 0.00 5.66
CA ARG A 505 46.47 -0.21 4.33
C ARG A 505 46.39 -1.68 3.95
N ILE A 506 45.19 -2.15 3.65
CA ILE A 506 44.94 -3.50 3.15
C ILE A 506 45.30 -3.61 1.66
N THR A 507 46.18 -4.55 1.34
CA THR A 507 46.55 -4.87 -0.05
C THR A 507 45.94 -6.20 -0.49
N LEU A 508 45.84 -6.41 -1.81
CA LEU A 508 45.31 -7.67 -2.34
C LEU A 508 46.26 -8.85 -2.13
N LYS A 509 47.57 -8.61 -1.99
CA LYS A 509 48.56 -9.66 -1.67
C LYS A 509 48.35 -10.26 -0.28
N MET A 510 47.81 -9.48 0.65
CA MET A 510 47.41 -10.00 1.97
C MET A 510 46.29 -11.04 1.89
N ALA A 511 45.66 -11.26 0.73
CA ALA A 511 44.76 -12.39 0.55
C ALA A 511 45.49 -13.75 0.63
N GLU A 512 46.79 -13.78 0.32
CA GLU A 512 47.62 -15.01 0.38
C GLU A 512 47.79 -15.52 1.81
N SER A 513 47.65 -14.65 2.83
CA SER A 513 47.68 -15.04 4.24
C SER A 513 46.33 -15.51 4.78
N ILE A 514 45.29 -15.54 3.94
CA ILE A 514 43.95 -16.00 4.32
C ILE A 514 43.80 -17.45 3.86
N ALA A 515 44.11 -18.38 4.77
CA ALA A 515 43.81 -19.80 4.59
C ALA A 515 42.30 -20.07 4.54
#